data_AF-A0A925B5G5-F1
#
_entry.id   AF-A0A925B5G5-F1
#
_cell.length_a   1.000
_cell.length_b   1.000
_cell.length_c   1.000
_cell.angle_alpha   90.00
_cell.angle_beta   90.00
_cell.angle_gamma   90.00
#
_symmetry.space_group_name_H-M   'P 1'
#
loop_
_entity.id
_entity.type
_entity.pdbx_description
1 polymer ?
#
loop_
_entity_poly.entity_id
_entity_poly.type
_entity_poly.pdbx_seq_one_letter_code
_entity_poly.pdbx_strand_id
1 'polypeptide(L)'
;NRIDSLRNVVRDPRVGLMFLIPGVGNALRVNGRAHLDADPALLASFAVDGKAPRSVMVIGVVEMYFQCARAIVRSRLWDPGAQADPASLPTPGMILAAMSADAVGGPEYDAAWGERARQTMW
;
A
#
# COMPACT_ATOMS: atom_id res chain seq x y z
N ASN A 1 5.42 -14.36 -0.34
CA ASN A 1 5.09 -13.57 0.87
C ASN A 1 6.19 -12.58 1.18
N ARG A 2 5.95 -11.29 0.95
CA ARG A 2 6.78 -10.22 1.54
C ARG A 2 6.45 -10.16 3.03
N ILE A 3 7.37 -10.60 3.88
CA ILE A 3 7.17 -10.70 5.34
C ILE A 3 8.00 -9.67 6.11
N ASP A 4 8.64 -8.73 5.44
CA ASP A 4 9.56 -7.77 6.03
C ASP A 4 8.89 -6.94 7.14
N SER A 5 7.69 -6.41 6.86
CA SER A 5 6.90 -5.68 7.87
C SER A 5 6.48 -6.58 9.05
N LEU A 6 6.18 -7.86 8.81
CA LEU A 6 5.83 -8.80 9.88
C LEU A 6 7.04 -9.08 10.79
N ARG A 7 8.22 -9.26 10.20
CA ARG A 7 9.49 -9.43 10.93
C ARG A 7 9.84 -8.19 11.75
N ASN A 8 9.58 -7.00 11.21
CA ASN A 8 9.80 -5.76 11.93
C ASN A 8 8.91 -5.71 13.18
N VAL A 9 7.63 -6.04 13.08
CA VAL A 9 6.68 -6.06 14.21
C VAL A 9 7.11 -7.06 15.30
N VAL A 10 7.63 -8.23 14.92
CA VAL A 10 8.15 -9.21 15.89
C VAL A 10 9.35 -8.67 16.67
N ARG A 11 10.20 -7.85 16.04
CA ARG A 11 11.38 -7.24 16.67
C ARG A 11 11.03 -6.00 17.48
N ASP A 12 10.12 -5.17 16.96
CA ASP A 12 9.65 -3.94 17.58
C ASP A 12 8.14 -3.81 17.32
N PRO A 13 7.28 -3.91 18.35
CA PRO A 13 5.85 -3.92 18.15
C PRO A 13 5.29 -2.54 17.81
N ARG A 14 6.06 -1.45 17.86
CA ARG A 14 5.52 -0.10 17.59
C ARG A 14 5.15 0.05 16.12
N VAL A 15 3.91 0.47 15.88
CA VAL A 15 3.39 0.71 14.52
C VAL A 15 2.71 2.07 14.42
N GLY A 16 2.74 2.65 13.22
CA GLY A 16 2.01 3.85 12.87
C GLY A 16 1.22 3.62 11.59
N LEU A 17 -0.06 4.00 11.61
CA LEU A 17 -0.93 4.01 10.44
C LEU A 17 -1.29 5.46 10.10
N MET A 18 -1.33 5.75 8.81
CA MET A 18 -1.79 7.03 8.27
C MET A 18 -2.91 6.75 7.29
N PHE A 19 -4.08 7.33 7.54
CA PHE A 19 -5.22 7.25 6.63
C PHE A 19 -5.32 8.54 5.85
N LEU A 20 -5.23 8.42 4.53
CA LEU A 20 -5.40 9.48 3.55
C LEU A 20 -6.63 9.12 2.72
N ILE A 21 -7.70 9.91 2.86
CA ILE A 21 -8.96 9.67 2.16
C ILE A 21 -9.06 10.66 0.99
N PRO A 22 -9.25 10.19 -0.26
CA PRO A 22 -9.42 11.06 -1.41
C PRO A 22 -10.50 12.13 -1.17
N GLY A 23 -10.18 13.39 -1.47
CA GLY A 23 -11.06 14.53 -1.24
C GLY A 23 -11.07 15.07 0.19
N VAL A 24 -10.48 14.37 1.17
CA VAL A 24 -10.42 14.84 2.56
C VAL A 24 -9.11 15.58 2.83
N GLY A 25 -9.22 16.82 3.28
CA GLY A 25 -8.08 17.70 3.54
C GLY A 25 -7.24 17.37 4.78
N ASN A 26 -7.67 16.41 5.60
CA ASN A 26 -6.99 15.97 6.84
C ASN A 26 -6.48 14.54 6.69
N ALA A 27 -5.39 14.22 7.41
CA ALA A 27 -4.96 12.85 7.61
C ALA A 27 -5.33 12.39 9.03
N LEU A 28 -5.77 11.15 9.17
CA LEU A 28 -5.91 10.52 10.48
C LEU A 28 -4.67 9.69 10.76
N ARG A 29 -4.04 9.93 11.90
CA ARG A 29 -2.89 9.16 12.37
C ARG A 29 -3.28 8.31 13.55
N VAL A 30 -2.84 7.05 13.52
CA VAL A 30 -3.02 6.08 14.59
C VAL A 30 -1.65 5.52 14.95
N ASN A 31 -1.22 5.69 16.19
CA ASN A 31 -0.02 5.05 16.69
C ASN A 31 -0.43 3.93 17.67
N GLY A 32 0.28 2.81 17.62
CA GLY A 32 -0.13 1.62 18.37
C GLY A 32 0.99 0.63 18.58
N ARG A 33 0.62 -0.51 19.15
CA ARG A 33 1.48 -1.69 19.26
C ARG A 33 0.83 -2.87 18.55
N ALA A 34 1.61 -3.59 17.76
CA ALA A 34 1.15 -4.70 16.96
C ALA A 34 1.78 -6.02 17.41
N HIS A 35 1.07 -7.12 17.15
CA HIS A 35 1.61 -8.47 17.18
C HIS A 35 0.99 -9.30 16.05
N LEU A 36 1.56 -10.48 15.80
CA LEU A 36 1.03 -11.42 14.81
C LEU A 36 0.20 -12.49 15.51
N ASP A 37 -0.94 -12.82 14.94
CA ASP A 37 -1.83 -13.88 15.40
C ASP A 37 -2.09 -14.89 14.27
N ALA A 38 -2.27 -16.16 14.65
CA ALA A 38 -2.53 -17.27 13.76
C ALA A 38 -3.70 -18.16 14.26
N ASP A 39 -4.53 -17.65 15.17
CA ASP A 39 -5.74 -18.33 15.62
C ASP A 39 -6.66 -18.69 14.43
N PRO A 40 -7.03 -19.97 14.23
CA PRO A 40 -7.78 -20.40 13.05
C PRO A 40 -9.12 -19.69 12.87
N ALA A 41 -9.83 -19.33 13.95
CA ALA A 41 -11.12 -18.67 13.85
C ALA A 41 -10.95 -17.21 13.42
N LEU A 42 -9.94 -16.53 13.96
CA LEU A 42 -9.57 -15.19 13.51
C LEU A 42 -9.09 -15.21 12.06
N LEU A 43 -8.23 -16.15 11.65
CA LEU A 43 -7.81 -16.26 10.25
C LEU A 43 -9.00 -16.47 9.31
N ALA A 44 -9.95 -17.33 9.68
CA ALA A 44 -11.15 -17.58 8.90
C ALA A 44 -12.00 -16.30 8.70
N SER A 45 -12.05 -15.39 9.69
CA SER A 45 -12.80 -14.13 9.56
C SER A 45 -12.18 -13.12 8.59
N PHE A 46 -10.93 -13.34 8.17
CA PHE A 46 -10.21 -12.50 7.19
C PHE A 46 -10.06 -13.19 5.83
N ALA A 47 -10.83 -14.25 5.55
CA ALA A 47 -10.76 -14.95 4.27
C ALA A 47 -11.21 -14.06 3.10
N VAL A 48 -10.43 -14.09 2.02
CA VAL A 48 -10.78 -13.47 0.72
C VAL A 48 -10.86 -14.60 -0.31
N ASP A 49 -11.94 -14.64 -1.09
CA ASP A 49 -12.21 -15.70 -2.06
C ASP A 49 -12.07 -17.12 -1.47
N GLY A 50 -12.56 -17.29 -0.24
CA GLY A 50 -12.52 -18.56 0.49
C GLY A 50 -11.14 -18.97 1.01
N LYS A 51 -10.11 -18.12 0.87
CA LYS A 51 -8.74 -18.40 1.31
C LYS A 51 -8.41 -17.55 2.54
N ALA A 52 -8.21 -18.21 3.68
CA ALA A 52 -7.73 -17.55 4.89
C ALA A 52 -6.24 -17.15 4.77
N PRO A 53 -5.82 -16.01 5.35
CA PRO A 53 -4.42 -15.65 5.43
C PRO A 53 -3.66 -16.61 6.36
N ARG A 54 -2.31 -16.63 6.26
CA ARG A 54 -1.45 -17.45 7.13
C ARG A 54 -1.27 -16.88 8.54
N SER A 55 -1.47 -15.58 8.68
CA SER A 55 -1.36 -14.82 9.92
C SER A 55 -2.07 -13.49 9.74
N VAL A 56 -2.53 -12.89 10.82
CA VAL A 56 -3.03 -11.51 10.84
C VAL A 56 -2.15 -10.66 11.74
N MET A 57 -2.18 -9.34 11.53
CA MET A 57 -1.54 -8.38 12.43
C MET A 57 -2.61 -7.72 13.28
N VAL A 58 -2.55 -7.91 14.59
CA VAL A 58 -3.47 -7.30 15.53
C VAL A 58 -2.81 -6.04 16.07
N ILE A 59 -3.48 -4.90 15.90
CA ILE A 59 -2.96 -3.58 16.30
C ILE A 59 -3.80 -3.04 17.46
N GLY A 60 -3.17 -2.94 18.63
CA GLY A 60 -3.72 -2.19 19.76
C GLY A 60 -3.43 -0.70 19.58
N VAL A 61 -4.49 0.11 19.50
CA VAL A 61 -4.37 1.57 19.38
C VAL A 61 -3.90 2.15 20.72
N VAL A 62 -2.84 2.96 20.67
CA VAL A 62 -2.33 3.72 21.84
C VAL A 62 -2.82 5.16 21.78
N GLU A 63 -2.78 5.78 20.61
CA GLU A 63 -3.27 7.14 20.40
C GLU A 63 -3.75 7.33 18.97
N MET A 64 -4.68 8.27 18.80
CA MET A 64 -5.26 8.64 17.52
C MET A 64 -5.52 10.13 17.48
N TYR A 65 -5.11 10.78 16.39
CA TYR A 65 -5.29 12.21 16.21
C TYR A 65 -5.30 12.59 14.73
N PHE A 66 -5.91 13.72 14.42
CA PHE A 66 -5.82 14.31 13.09
C PHE A 66 -4.48 15.04 12.95
N GLN A 67 -3.71 14.68 11.92
CA GLN A 67 -2.48 15.38 11.56
C GLN A 67 -2.80 16.58 10.64
N CYS A 68 -1.98 17.63 10.73
CA CYS A 68 -2.25 18.93 10.11
C CYS A 68 -2.59 18.85 8.61
N ALA A 69 -3.73 19.45 8.24
CA ALA A 69 -4.23 19.57 6.87
C ALA A 69 -3.27 20.25 5.88
N ARG A 70 -2.35 21.09 6.40
CA ARG A 70 -1.55 22.01 5.58
C ARG A 70 -0.77 21.30 4.48
N ALA A 71 -0.21 20.11 4.76
CA ALA A 71 0.55 19.37 3.76
C ALA A 71 -0.35 18.90 2.59
N ILE A 72 -1.53 18.35 2.90
CA ILE A 72 -2.50 17.87 1.90
C ILE A 72 -3.05 19.04 1.08
N VAL A 73 -3.44 20.12 1.76
CA VAL A 73 -3.99 21.32 1.10
C VAL A 73 -2.94 21.99 0.20
N ARG A 74 -1.71 22.20 0.70
CA ARG A 74 -0.64 22.86 -0.07
C ARG A 74 -0.14 22.05 -1.24
N SER A 75 -0.07 20.72 -1.10
CA SER A 75 0.32 19.84 -2.20
C SER A 75 -0.78 19.72 -3.26
N ARG A 76 -1.99 20.18 -2.96
CA ARG A 76 -3.17 19.99 -3.82
C ARG A 76 -3.38 18.52 -4.15
N LEU A 77 -3.10 17.63 -3.19
CA LEU A 77 -3.06 16.17 -3.38
C LEU A 77 -4.32 15.62 -4.06
N TRP A 78 -5.47 16.20 -3.72
CA TRP A 78 -6.78 15.77 -4.21
C TRP A 78 -7.40 16.70 -5.26
N ASP A 79 -6.67 17.71 -5.73
CA ASP A 79 -7.11 18.60 -6.81
C ASP A 79 -6.86 17.90 -8.16
N PRO A 80 -7.90 17.53 -8.93
CA PRO A 80 -7.73 16.92 -10.24
C PRO A 80 -6.93 17.81 -11.21
N GLY A 81 -7.03 19.13 -11.08
CA GLY A 81 -6.28 20.09 -11.90
C GLY A 81 -4.81 20.20 -11.52
N ALA A 82 -4.38 19.61 -10.40
CA ALA A 82 -2.98 19.56 -9.97
C ALA A 82 -2.31 18.20 -10.24
N GLN A 83 -3.07 17.18 -10.64
CA GLN A 83 -2.55 15.85 -10.94
C GLN A 83 -1.87 15.85 -12.31
N ALA A 84 -0.70 15.21 -12.40
CA ALA A 84 -0.04 15.02 -13.69
C ALA A 84 -0.88 14.10 -14.58
N ASP A 85 -0.97 14.43 -15.87
CA ASP A 85 -1.50 13.51 -16.86
C ASP A 85 -0.63 12.25 -16.87
N PRO A 86 -1.16 11.04 -16.61
CA PRO A 86 -0.38 9.82 -16.67
C PRO A 86 0.32 9.62 -18.02
N ALA A 87 -0.24 10.12 -19.13
CA ALA A 87 0.36 10.05 -20.46
C ALA A 87 1.59 10.97 -20.62
N SER A 88 1.76 11.95 -19.73
CA SER A 88 2.93 12.84 -19.69
C SER A 88 4.11 12.25 -18.92
N LEU A 89 3.93 11.12 -18.23
CA LEU A 89 4.95 10.47 -17.42
C LEU A 89 5.50 9.22 -18.13
N PRO A 90 6.75 8.82 -17.86
CA PRO A 90 7.26 7.53 -18.31
C PRO A 90 6.39 6.38 -17.79
N THR A 91 6.11 5.40 -18.64
CA THR A 91 5.43 4.17 -18.22
C THR A 91 6.32 3.35 -17.28
N PRO A 92 5.74 2.45 -16.47
CA PRO A 92 6.53 1.50 -15.69
C PRO A 92 7.53 0.70 -16.54
N GLY A 93 7.13 0.25 -17.74
CA GLY A 93 8.03 -0.42 -18.69
C GLY A 93 9.19 0.45 -19.14
N MET A 94 8.94 1.73 -19.48
CA MET A 94 10.01 2.68 -19.84
C MET A 94 11.00 2.90 -18.68
N ILE A 95 10.51 3.02 -17.45
CA ILE A 95 11.35 3.17 -16.25
C ILE A 95 12.19 1.91 -16.04
N LEU A 96 11.58 0.73 -16.15
CA LEU A 96 12.28 -0.55 -15.99
C LEU A 96 13.34 -0.76 -17.07
N ALA A 97 13.06 -0.44 -18.33
CA ALA A 97 14.04 -0.49 -19.41
C ALA A 97 15.23 0.43 -19.11
N ALA A 98 14.98 1.68 -18.72
CA ALA A 98 16.04 2.63 -18.36
C ALA A 98 16.88 2.15 -17.15
N MET A 99 16.24 1.60 -16.11
CA MET A 99 16.93 1.14 -14.90
C MET A 99 17.68 -0.19 -15.09
N SER A 100 17.29 -1.00 -16.07
CA SER A 100 17.83 -2.35 -16.30
C SER A 100 18.73 -2.46 -17.54
N ALA A 101 19.02 -1.35 -18.21
CA ALA A 101 19.66 -1.35 -19.53
C ALA A 101 18.92 -2.28 -20.53
N ASP A 102 17.59 -2.15 -20.53
CA ASP A 102 16.63 -2.85 -21.39
C ASP A 102 16.51 -4.37 -21.17
N ALA A 103 17.09 -4.91 -20.10
CA ALA A 103 17.04 -6.36 -19.82
C ALA A 103 15.62 -6.89 -19.52
N VAL A 104 14.70 -6.02 -19.10
CA VAL A 104 13.32 -6.39 -18.70
C VAL A 104 12.32 -6.26 -19.86
N GLY A 105 12.70 -5.67 -20.99
CA GLY A 105 11.82 -5.46 -22.15
C GLY A 105 10.64 -4.52 -21.82
N GLY A 106 10.90 -3.20 -21.85
CA GLY A 106 9.91 -2.19 -21.43
C GLY A 106 8.55 -2.28 -22.15
N PRO A 107 8.52 -2.29 -23.50
CA PRO A 107 7.29 -2.43 -24.27
C PRO A 107 6.54 -3.74 -23.99
N GLU A 108 7.26 -4.86 -23.89
CA GLU A 108 6.68 -6.17 -23.57
C GLU A 108 6.09 -6.19 -22.16
N TYR A 109 6.76 -5.53 -21.21
CA TYR A 109 6.26 -5.37 -19.84
C TYR A 109 4.92 -4.64 -19.82
N ASP A 110 4.83 -3.49 -20.48
CA ASP A 110 3.62 -2.68 -20.51
C ASP A 110 2.47 -3.40 -21.23
N ALA A 111 2.75 -4.05 -22.36
CA ALA A 111 1.76 -4.81 -23.12
C ALA A 111 1.18 -5.99 -22.31
N ALA A 112 2.03 -6.69 -21.55
CA ALA A 112 1.61 -7.84 -20.75
C ALA A 112 0.95 -7.45 -19.41
N TRP A 113 1.09 -6.19 -18.96
CA TRP A 113 0.69 -5.78 -17.62
C TRP A 113 -0.81 -5.97 -17.36
N GLY A 114 -1.68 -5.59 -18.29
CA GLY A 114 -3.15 -5.66 -18.10
C GLY A 114 -3.64 -7.07 -17.78
N GLU A 115 -3.17 -8.07 -18.53
CA GLU A 115 -3.56 -9.47 -18.31
C GLU A 115 -2.89 -10.03 -17.05
N ARG A 116 -1.61 -9.75 -16.83
CA ARG A 116 -0.89 -10.19 -15.63
C ARG A 116 -1.53 -9.65 -14.35
N ALA A 117 -1.93 -8.38 -14.35
CA ALA A 117 -2.62 -7.75 -13.24
C ALA A 117 -3.94 -8.48 -12.95
N ARG A 118 -4.78 -8.74 -13.97
CA ARG A 118 -6.02 -9.52 -13.80
C ARG A 118 -5.81 -10.89 -13.15
N GLN A 119 -4.71 -11.58 -13.48
CA GLN A 119 -4.41 -12.92 -12.98
C GLN A 119 -3.81 -12.93 -11.57
N THR A 120 -3.26 -11.80 -11.08
CA THR A 120 -2.43 -11.77 -9.87
C THR A 120 -2.87 -10.75 -8.81
N MET A 121 -3.92 -9.98 -9.08
CA MET A 121 -4.40 -8.94 -8.16
C MET A 121 -5.05 -9.49 -6.88
N TRP A 122 -5.46 -10.77 -6.89
CA TRP A 122 -6.20 -11.44 -5.82
C TRP A 122 -5.61 -12.82 -5.50
#